data_AF-A0A2V9PA75-F1
#
_entry.id   AF-A0A2V9PA75-F1
#
_cell.length_a   1.000
_cell.length_b   1.000
_cell.length_c   1.000
_cell.angle_alpha   90.00
_cell.angle_beta   90.00
_cell.angle_gamma   90.00
#
_symmetry.space_group_name_H-M   'P 1'
#
loop_
_entity.id
_entity.type
_entity.pdbx_description
1 polymer ?
#
loop_
_entity_poly.entity_id
_entity_poly.type
_entity_poly.pdbx_seq_one_letter_code
_entity_poly.pdbx_strand_id
1 'polypeptide(L)'
;GTKHSYWSIRNRPHFLDWANRPLPFKIYPKIEPLPLPRDVPQIGVAALSALSEAVPSLRADSVPGVQDLARLLYFSAGITKQRAYPGVEIYFRAAACTGALYEIELYVVSGDLPGLDAGVYHFNPADVSLRLLRKGDFRGNLAQATAMEPAVAHAPATIICTGTYWRNAWKYQARTYRHFGWDNGTLLANLLAVSAARPKSCSGSWTPR
;
A
#
# COMPACT_ATOMS: atom_id res chain seq x y z
N GLY A 1 -19.88 16.19 15.78
CA GLY A 1 -19.51 15.91 14.37
C GLY A 1 -18.15 16.50 14.05
N THR A 2 -17.48 16.05 12.98
CA THR A 2 -16.09 16.41 12.61
C THR A 2 -15.98 17.54 11.55
N LYS A 3 -17.10 18.20 11.24
CA LYS A 3 -17.12 19.37 10.34
C LYS A 3 -16.53 20.58 11.06
N HIS A 4 -15.79 21.41 10.33
CA HIS A 4 -15.37 22.70 10.85
C HIS A 4 -16.42 23.76 10.51
N SER A 5 -16.74 24.59 11.48
CA SER A 5 -17.39 25.89 11.30
C SER A 5 -16.42 26.99 11.70
N TYR A 6 -16.69 28.21 11.24
CA TYR A 6 -15.98 29.40 11.67
C TYR A 6 -15.88 29.49 13.20
N TRP A 7 -16.99 29.23 13.89
CA TRP A 7 -17.05 29.22 15.35
C TRP A 7 -16.19 28.10 15.96
N SER A 8 -16.22 26.88 15.41
CA SER A 8 -15.46 25.76 15.98
C SER A 8 -13.95 25.95 15.85
N ILE A 9 -13.47 26.52 14.74
CA ILE A 9 -12.03 26.73 14.51
C ILE A 9 -11.48 27.74 15.52
N ARG A 10 -12.25 28.77 15.85
CA ARG A 10 -11.83 29.82 16.78
C ARG A 10 -11.93 29.44 18.25
N ASN A 11 -12.97 28.70 18.62
CA ASN A 11 -13.25 28.40 20.04
C ASN A 11 -12.70 27.04 20.50
N ARG A 12 -12.11 26.25 19.59
CA ARG A 12 -11.52 24.94 19.93
C ARG A 12 -10.11 24.82 19.35
N PRO A 13 -9.14 25.58 19.90
CA PRO A 13 -7.76 25.42 19.49
C PRO A 13 -7.25 24.01 19.86
N HIS A 14 -6.54 23.39 18.92
CA HIS A 14 -5.83 22.13 19.14
C HIS A 14 -4.35 22.38 18.95
N PHE A 15 -3.55 21.96 19.93
CA PHE A 15 -2.09 22.06 19.89
C PHE A 15 -1.48 20.66 19.83
N LEU A 16 -0.38 20.53 19.11
CA LEU A 16 0.29 19.25 18.93
C LEU A 16 1.16 18.93 20.14
N ASP A 17 0.92 17.76 20.72
CA ASP A 17 1.78 17.19 21.75
C ASP A 17 2.98 16.49 21.10
N TRP A 18 4.05 17.24 20.86
CA TRP A 18 5.23 16.74 20.17
C TRP A 18 5.97 15.64 20.92
N ALA A 19 5.88 15.61 22.25
CA ALA A 19 6.48 14.55 23.07
C ALA A 19 5.82 13.19 22.81
N ASN A 20 4.52 13.20 22.47
CA ASN A 20 3.73 12.01 22.14
C ASN A 20 3.53 11.80 20.63
N ARG A 21 4.38 12.39 19.79
CA ARG A 21 4.30 12.18 18.33
C ARG A 21 4.59 10.70 17.98
N PRO A 22 3.69 10.02 17.24
CA PRO A 22 3.91 8.63 16.88
C PRO A 22 4.99 8.46 15.81
N LEU A 23 5.66 7.31 15.85
CA LEU A 23 6.60 6.91 14.82
C LEU A 23 5.89 6.75 13.47
N PRO A 24 6.51 7.21 12.36
CA PRO A 24 5.94 7.11 11.02
C PRO A 24 6.02 5.70 10.42
N PHE A 25 6.58 4.73 11.15
CA PHE A 25 6.77 3.36 10.71
C PHE A 25 6.30 2.37 11.78
N LYS A 26 5.87 1.18 11.35
CA LYS A 26 5.63 0.06 12.24
C LYS A 26 6.88 -0.82 12.23
N ILE A 27 7.49 -1.03 13.40
CA ILE A 27 8.78 -1.70 13.53
C ILE A 27 8.57 -3.06 14.19
N TYR A 28 9.08 -4.10 13.54
CA TYR A 28 9.14 -5.46 14.07
C TYR A 28 10.61 -5.80 14.36
N PRO A 29 11.13 -5.50 15.58
CA PRO A 29 12.56 -5.54 15.85
C PRO A 29 13.15 -6.95 15.91
N LYS A 30 12.30 -7.98 16.08
CA LYS A 30 12.71 -9.38 16.21
C LYS A 30 12.43 -10.22 14.95
N ILE A 31 12.00 -9.58 13.87
CA ILE A 31 11.66 -10.24 12.61
C ILE A 31 12.62 -9.74 11.55
N GLU A 32 13.37 -10.67 10.96
CA GLU A 32 14.33 -10.37 9.90
C GLU A 32 13.61 -9.84 8.64
N PRO A 33 14.19 -8.86 7.95
CA PRO A 33 13.67 -8.37 6.68
C PRO A 33 13.85 -9.41 5.58
N LEU A 34 12.79 -9.65 4.81
CA LEU A 34 12.88 -10.23 3.48
C LEU A 34 12.98 -9.08 2.47
N PRO A 35 14.19 -8.73 1.96
CA PRO A 35 14.34 -7.59 1.07
C PRO A 35 13.55 -7.80 -0.21
N LEU A 36 12.80 -6.77 -0.62
CA LEU A 36 12.16 -6.77 -1.92
C LEU A 36 13.12 -6.25 -2.98
N PRO A 37 13.03 -6.75 -4.22
CA PRO A 37 13.78 -6.21 -5.34
C PRO A 37 13.61 -4.68 -5.46
N ARG A 38 14.74 -3.97 -5.52
CA ARG A 38 14.77 -2.49 -5.60
C ARG A 38 14.80 -1.98 -7.04
N ASP A 39 15.33 -2.78 -7.95
CA ASP A 39 15.31 -2.50 -9.38
C ASP A 39 13.91 -2.82 -9.91
N VAL A 40 13.03 -1.83 -9.84
CA VAL A 40 11.69 -1.92 -10.40
C VAL A 40 11.69 -1.19 -11.75
N PRO A 41 11.97 -1.90 -12.87
CA PRO A 41 12.06 -1.25 -14.17
C PRO A 41 10.74 -0.60 -14.54
N GLN A 42 10.83 0.56 -15.21
CA GLN A 42 9.66 1.20 -15.81
C GLN A 42 9.05 0.27 -16.85
N ILE A 43 7.72 0.12 -16.81
CA ILE A 43 7.01 -0.84 -17.66
C ILE A 43 6.76 -0.29 -19.08
N GLY A 44 7.18 0.95 -19.35
CA GLY A 44 6.99 1.60 -20.65
C GLY A 44 5.52 1.96 -20.97
N VAL A 45 4.58 1.68 -20.07
CA VAL A 45 3.16 2.04 -20.21
C VAL A 45 2.98 3.49 -19.76
N ALA A 46 2.34 4.30 -20.61
CA ALA A 46 1.99 5.67 -20.27
C ALA A 46 1.00 5.70 -19.10
N ALA A 47 1.22 6.59 -18.12
CA ALA A 47 0.41 6.65 -16.91
C ALA A 47 -1.10 6.85 -17.20
N LEU A 48 -1.43 7.72 -18.18
CA LEU A 48 -2.81 7.94 -18.58
C LEU A 48 -3.46 6.69 -19.17
N SER A 49 -2.70 5.88 -19.92
CA SER A 49 -3.18 4.61 -20.45
C SER A 49 -3.51 3.64 -19.32
N ALA A 50 -2.61 3.49 -18.34
CA ALA A 50 -2.83 2.62 -17.17
C ALA A 50 -4.02 3.07 -16.32
N LEU A 51 -4.26 4.38 -16.19
CA LEU A 51 -5.41 4.93 -15.48
C LEU A 51 -6.73 4.77 -16.24
N SER A 52 -6.68 4.79 -17.58
CA SER A 52 -7.86 4.64 -18.45
C SER A 52 -8.29 3.20 -18.64
N GLU A 53 -7.44 2.24 -18.28
CA GLU A 53 -7.71 0.82 -18.47
C GLU A 53 -8.78 0.37 -17.47
N ALA A 54 -9.87 -0.22 -17.99
CA ALA A 54 -10.87 -0.86 -17.14
C ALA A 54 -10.18 -1.98 -16.36
N VAL A 55 -10.58 -2.15 -15.09
CA VAL A 55 -10.05 -3.21 -14.21
C VAL A 55 -10.00 -4.51 -15.00
N PRO A 56 -8.80 -5.09 -15.23
CA PRO A 56 -8.68 -6.27 -16.07
C PRO A 56 -9.65 -7.35 -15.59
N SER A 57 -10.40 -7.94 -16.52
CA SER A 57 -11.19 -9.12 -16.21
C SER A 57 -10.29 -10.16 -15.52
N LEU A 58 -10.82 -10.89 -14.54
CA LEU A 58 -10.15 -11.92 -13.70
C LEU A 58 -9.32 -12.99 -14.45
N ARG A 59 -9.26 -12.94 -15.78
CA ARG A 59 -8.42 -13.75 -16.65
C ARG A 59 -7.01 -13.14 -16.74
N ALA A 60 -6.23 -13.31 -15.68
CA ALA A 60 -4.79 -13.31 -15.83
C ALA A 60 -4.32 -14.73 -15.55
N ASP A 61 -3.91 -15.45 -16.61
CA ASP A 61 -3.34 -16.81 -16.52
C ASP A 61 -1.96 -16.83 -15.83
N SER A 62 -1.49 -15.69 -15.28
CA SER A 62 -0.20 -15.55 -14.61
C SER A 62 -0.34 -15.27 -13.11
N VAL A 63 0.24 -16.17 -12.33
CA VAL A 63 0.44 -15.99 -10.88
C VAL A 63 1.50 -14.89 -10.67
N PRO A 64 1.23 -13.84 -9.86
CA PRO A 64 2.20 -12.79 -9.61
C PRO A 64 3.41 -13.32 -8.86
N GLY A 65 4.61 -12.87 -9.23
CA GLY A 65 5.84 -13.17 -8.51
C GLY A 65 6.18 -12.11 -7.46
N VAL A 66 7.24 -12.35 -6.69
CA VAL A 66 7.77 -11.37 -5.71
C VAL A 66 8.12 -10.02 -6.35
N GLN A 67 8.53 -10.02 -7.63
CA GLN A 67 8.81 -8.81 -8.40
C GLN A 67 7.57 -7.96 -8.65
N ASP A 68 6.42 -8.60 -8.93
CA ASP A 68 5.16 -7.88 -9.13
C ASP A 68 4.66 -7.28 -7.82
N LEU A 69 4.78 -8.03 -6.71
CA LEU A 69 4.47 -7.53 -5.38
C LEU A 69 5.37 -6.35 -4.98
N ALA A 70 6.69 -6.45 -5.22
CA ALA A 70 7.63 -5.37 -4.96
C ALA A 70 7.24 -4.10 -5.69
N ARG A 71 6.88 -4.23 -6.97
CA ARG A 71 6.41 -3.11 -7.80
C ARG A 71 5.12 -2.48 -7.25
N LEU A 72 4.11 -3.31 -6.96
CA LEU A 72 2.83 -2.86 -6.42
C LEU A 72 3.01 -2.12 -5.09
N LEU A 73 3.78 -2.69 -4.16
CA LEU A 73 4.02 -2.12 -2.84
C LEU A 73 4.85 -0.84 -2.90
N TYR A 74 5.91 -0.82 -3.72
CA TYR A 74 6.78 0.35 -3.84
C TYR A 74 6.07 1.55 -4.49
N PHE A 75 5.38 1.35 -5.61
CA PHE A 75 4.70 2.45 -6.30
C PHE A 75 3.35 2.85 -5.67
N SER A 76 2.84 2.08 -4.71
CA SER A 76 1.67 2.49 -3.90
C SER A 76 2.05 3.13 -2.57
N ALA A 77 2.99 2.55 -1.84
CA ALA A 77 3.30 2.94 -0.46
C ALA A 77 4.79 3.15 -0.16
N GLY A 78 5.69 2.94 -1.12
CA GLY A 78 7.12 3.15 -0.96
C GLY A 78 7.49 4.63 -0.78
N ILE A 79 8.64 4.87 -0.15
CA ILE A 79 9.21 6.23 0.01
C ILE A 79 9.79 6.68 -1.33
N THR A 80 9.27 7.78 -1.87
CA THR A 80 9.73 8.36 -3.15
C THR A 80 10.63 9.58 -2.96
N LYS A 81 10.61 10.18 -1.77
CA LYS A 81 11.41 11.36 -1.46
C LYS A 81 11.57 11.54 0.05
N GLN A 82 12.76 11.93 0.48
CA GLN A 82 13.04 12.32 1.86
C GLN A 82 13.42 13.79 1.90
N ARG A 83 12.94 14.53 2.90
CA ARG A 83 13.36 15.91 3.17
C ARG A 83 13.61 16.10 4.66
N ALA A 84 14.77 16.68 4.97
CA ALA A 84 15.08 17.16 6.29
C ALA A 84 14.60 18.62 6.44
N TYR A 85 13.92 18.90 7.55
CA TYR A 85 13.60 20.23 8.04
C TYR A 85 14.18 20.37 9.45
N PRO A 86 14.40 21.59 9.97
CA PRO A 86 14.88 21.77 11.34
C PRO A 86 14.02 21.00 12.34
N GLY A 87 14.60 19.97 12.98
CA GLY A 87 13.93 19.12 13.98
C GLY A 87 12.99 18.03 13.44
N VAL A 88 12.84 17.85 12.12
CA VAL A 88 12.01 16.77 11.57
C VAL A 88 12.49 16.27 10.21
N GLU A 89 12.58 14.95 10.06
CA GLU A 89 12.65 14.31 8.74
C GLU A 89 11.25 13.89 8.27
N ILE A 90 10.96 14.16 7.00
CA ILE A 90 9.71 13.78 6.34
C ILE A 90 10.02 12.82 5.20
N TYR A 91 9.40 11.64 5.27
CA TYR A 91 9.47 10.60 4.24
C TYR A 91 8.20 10.66 3.39
N PHE A 92 8.28 11.30 2.23
CA PHE A 92 7.17 11.33 1.30
C PHE A 92 7.03 9.96 0.63
N ARG A 93 5.86 9.36 0.77
CA ARG A 93 5.50 8.10 0.11
C ARG A 93 4.79 8.36 -1.22
N ALA A 94 4.72 7.31 -2.05
CA ALA A 94 4.06 7.37 -3.36
C ALA A 94 2.58 7.79 -3.26
N ALA A 95 1.84 7.28 -2.27
CA ALA A 95 0.50 7.77 -1.96
C ALA A 95 0.55 9.14 -1.25
N ALA A 96 -0.25 10.08 -1.73
CA ALA A 96 -0.53 11.31 -1.00
C ALA A 96 -1.28 10.98 0.30
N CYS A 97 -0.91 11.65 1.40
CA CYS A 97 -1.47 11.42 2.72
C CYS A 97 -1.63 12.74 3.47
N THR A 98 -2.73 12.85 4.22
CA THR A 98 -3.07 14.04 4.97
C THR A 98 -1.99 14.33 6.03
N GLY A 99 -1.27 15.44 5.85
CA GLY A 99 -0.26 15.88 6.82
C GLY A 99 1.01 15.02 6.86
N ALA A 100 1.21 14.13 5.89
CA ALA A 100 2.36 13.22 5.80
C ALA A 100 2.56 12.34 7.06
N LEU A 101 1.45 11.85 7.63
CA LEU A 101 1.44 11.05 8.87
C LEU A 101 1.43 9.54 8.61
N TYR A 102 1.01 9.12 7.42
CA TYR A 102 1.06 7.76 6.89
C TYR A 102 0.52 6.70 7.86
N GLU A 103 -0.78 6.78 8.16
CA GLU A 103 -1.47 5.82 9.03
C GLU A 103 -1.76 4.47 8.36
N ILE A 104 -1.79 4.42 7.02
CA ILE A 104 -2.12 3.20 6.29
C ILE A 104 -0.90 2.29 6.19
N GLU A 105 -1.08 1.04 6.60
CA GLU A 105 -0.08 -0.02 6.55
C GLU A 105 -0.54 -1.11 5.59
N LEU A 106 0.39 -1.65 4.80
CA LEU A 106 0.12 -2.73 3.86
C LEU A 106 0.60 -4.07 4.39
N TYR A 107 -0.27 -5.06 4.26
CA TYR A 107 0.01 -6.46 4.53
C TYR A 107 -0.26 -7.27 3.28
N VAL A 108 0.51 -8.33 3.07
CA VAL A 108 0.30 -9.30 1.99
C VAL A 108 -0.04 -10.63 2.63
N VAL A 109 -1.17 -11.23 2.25
CA VAL A 109 -1.48 -12.63 2.56
C VAL A 109 -1.41 -13.40 1.25
N SER A 110 -0.50 -14.36 1.15
CA SER A 110 -0.27 -15.11 -0.08
C SER A 110 -0.18 -16.61 0.19
N GLY A 111 -0.54 -17.40 -0.83
CA GLY A 111 -0.03 -18.76 -0.95
C GLY A 111 1.43 -18.75 -1.42
N ASP A 112 1.92 -19.88 -1.89
CA ASP A 112 3.25 -19.94 -2.51
C ASP A 112 3.23 -19.20 -3.84
N LEU A 113 4.13 -18.22 -3.98
CA LEU A 113 4.35 -17.45 -5.19
C LEU A 113 5.79 -17.66 -5.68
N PRO A 114 6.07 -17.42 -6.97
CA PRO A 114 7.44 -17.37 -7.45
C PRO A 114 8.30 -16.38 -6.63
N GLY A 115 9.24 -16.93 -5.85
CA GLY A 115 10.16 -16.17 -5.00
C GLY A 115 9.59 -15.69 -3.66
N LEU A 116 8.43 -16.19 -3.21
CA LEU A 116 7.86 -15.87 -1.90
C LEU A 116 7.01 -17.04 -1.36
N ASP A 117 7.41 -17.60 -0.23
CA ASP A 117 6.66 -18.67 0.45
C ASP A 117 5.27 -18.19 0.92
N ALA A 118 4.33 -19.11 1.12
CA ALA A 118 3.04 -18.80 1.72
C ALA A 118 3.18 -18.15 3.12
N GLY A 119 2.45 -17.06 3.34
CA GLY A 119 2.51 -16.34 4.61
C GLY A 119 1.67 -15.09 4.72
N VAL A 120 1.70 -14.51 5.93
CA VAL A 120 1.22 -13.16 6.23
C VAL A 120 2.43 -12.25 6.41
N TYR A 121 2.54 -11.24 5.57
CA TYR A 121 3.65 -10.33 5.51
C TYR A 121 3.22 -8.90 5.82
N HIS A 122 4.05 -8.14 6.51
CA HIS A 122 3.92 -6.67 6.59
C HIS A 122 4.96 -6.02 5.68
N PHE A 123 4.54 -5.04 4.87
CA PHE A 123 5.47 -4.25 4.05
C PHE A 123 6.06 -3.10 4.86
N ASN A 124 7.39 -3.08 4.98
CA ASN A 124 8.12 -1.98 5.57
C ASN A 124 8.68 -1.05 4.48
N PRO A 125 8.17 0.18 4.35
CA PRO A 125 8.64 1.10 3.32
C PRO A 125 10.01 1.72 3.64
N ALA A 126 10.48 1.65 4.89
CA ALA A 126 11.75 2.26 5.31
C ALA A 126 12.98 1.56 4.70
N ASP A 127 12.93 0.23 4.57
CA ASP A 127 14.01 -0.60 4.03
C ASP A 127 13.61 -1.36 2.75
N VAL A 128 12.37 -1.15 2.28
CA VAL A 128 11.75 -1.80 1.11
C VAL A 128 11.81 -3.33 1.24
N SER A 129 11.11 -3.85 2.23
CA SER A 129 11.14 -5.27 2.56
C SER A 129 9.83 -5.77 3.16
N LEU A 130 9.67 -7.09 3.21
CA LEU A 130 8.58 -7.77 3.90
C LEU A 130 9.04 -8.28 5.27
N ARG A 131 8.17 -8.23 6.27
CA ARG A 131 8.32 -8.94 7.54
C ARG A 131 7.35 -10.11 7.57
N LEU A 132 7.85 -11.34 7.62
CA LEU A 132 7.02 -12.53 7.76
C LEU A 132 6.46 -12.61 9.18
N LEU A 133 5.16 -12.35 9.32
CA LEU A 133 4.46 -12.37 10.61
C LEU A 133 3.92 -13.76 10.95
N ARG A 134 3.49 -14.51 9.93
CA ARG A 134 2.99 -15.89 10.08
C ARG A 134 3.34 -16.70 8.83
N LYS A 135 3.99 -17.85 9.01
CA LYS A 135 4.31 -18.80 7.93
C LYS A 135 3.12 -19.73 7.66
N GLY A 136 2.82 -19.98 6.39
CA GLY A 136 1.73 -20.86 5.93
C GLY A 136 0.65 -20.12 5.14
N ASP A 137 -0.22 -20.87 4.47
CA ASP A 137 -1.31 -20.30 3.67
C ASP A 137 -2.50 -19.89 4.55
N PHE A 138 -2.67 -18.57 4.73
CA PHE A 138 -3.78 -17.98 5.49
C PHE A 138 -4.85 -17.36 4.60
N ARG A 139 -4.84 -17.61 3.28
CA ARG A 139 -5.84 -17.04 2.36
C ARG A 139 -7.26 -17.50 2.69
N GLY A 140 -7.40 -18.74 3.20
CA GLY A 140 -8.70 -19.27 3.64
C GLY A 140 -9.37 -18.43 4.73
N ASN A 141 -8.58 -17.80 5.63
CA ASN A 141 -9.11 -16.90 6.65
C ASN A 141 -9.72 -15.64 6.03
N LEU A 142 -9.09 -15.09 5.00
CA LEU A 142 -9.62 -13.92 4.29
C LEU A 142 -10.87 -14.27 3.51
N ALA A 143 -10.85 -15.38 2.78
CA ALA A 143 -12.00 -15.88 2.04
C ALA A 143 -13.22 -16.03 2.96
N GLN A 144 -13.05 -16.66 4.13
CA GLN A 144 -14.12 -16.81 5.10
C GLN A 144 -14.61 -15.45 5.63
N ALA A 145 -13.70 -14.53 5.95
CA ALA A 145 -14.05 -13.19 6.43
C ALA A 145 -14.81 -12.34 5.40
N THR A 146 -14.65 -12.65 4.11
CA THR A 146 -15.36 -11.98 3.00
C THR A 146 -16.54 -12.80 2.49
N ALA A 147 -17.12 -13.70 3.30
CA ALA A 147 -18.24 -14.55 2.91
C ALA A 147 -17.98 -15.36 1.62
N MET A 148 -16.75 -15.84 1.45
CA MET A 148 -16.26 -16.57 0.28
C MET A 148 -16.33 -15.78 -1.03
N GLU A 149 -16.21 -14.45 -0.98
CA GLU A 149 -16.07 -13.60 -2.17
C GLU A 149 -15.08 -14.20 -3.19
N PRO A 150 -15.52 -14.59 -4.41
CA PRO A 150 -14.69 -15.31 -5.37
C PRO A 150 -13.38 -14.58 -5.72
N ALA A 151 -13.41 -13.25 -5.80
CA ALA A 151 -12.21 -12.46 -6.09
C ALA A 151 -11.13 -12.58 -4.99
N VAL A 152 -11.54 -12.81 -3.74
CA VAL A 152 -10.63 -13.00 -2.60
C VAL A 152 -10.26 -14.47 -2.45
N ALA A 153 -11.23 -15.38 -2.57
CA ALA A 153 -11.03 -16.81 -2.38
C ALA A 153 -10.05 -17.43 -3.38
N HIS A 154 -10.07 -16.96 -4.64
CA HIS A 154 -9.19 -17.45 -5.69
C HIS A 154 -7.91 -16.62 -5.87
N ALA A 155 -7.74 -15.54 -5.10
CA ALA A 155 -6.56 -14.70 -5.24
C ALA A 155 -5.29 -15.48 -4.84
N PRO A 156 -4.21 -15.45 -5.65
CA PRO A 156 -2.93 -16.01 -5.25
C PRO A 156 -2.29 -15.19 -4.11
N ALA A 157 -2.60 -13.89 -4.04
CA ALA A 157 -2.25 -13.01 -2.95
C ALA A 157 -3.28 -11.89 -2.78
N THR A 158 -3.47 -11.44 -1.54
CA THR A 158 -4.34 -10.32 -1.18
C THR A 158 -3.54 -9.26 -0.44
N ILE A 159 -3.59 -8.02 -0.92
CA ILE A 159 -3.02 -6.86 -0.21
C ILE A 159 -4.10 -6.28 0.70
N ILE A 160 -3.81 -6.21 2.00
CA ILE A 160 -4.70 -5.69 3.03
C ILE A 160 -4.19 -4.34 3.49
N CYS A 161 -5.07 -3.34 3.49
CA CYS A 161 -4.80 -2.02 4.04
C CYS A 161 -5.33 -1.97 5.48
N THR A 162 -4.50 -1.57 6.43
CA THR A 162 -4.88 -1.41 7.84
C THR A 162 -4.53 -0.02 8.35
N GLY A 163 -5.22 0.46 9.38
CA GLY A 163 -5.03 1.81 9.94
C GLY A 163 -4.38 1.81 11.31
N THR A 164 -3.23 2.48 11.41
CA THR A 164 -2.68 2.89 12.70
C THR A 164 -3.27 4.25 13.08
N TYR A 165 -4.54 4.27 13.50
CA TYR A 165 -5.33 5.51 13.71
C TYR A 165 -4.60 6.57 14.54
N TRP A 166 -3.84 6.16 15.57
CA TRP A 166 -3.08 7.09 16.41
C TRP A 166 -2.17 8.02 15.62
N ARG A 167 -1.56 7.56 14.51
CA ARG A 167 -0.67 8.39 13.67
C ARG A 167 -1.34 9.64 13.15
N ASN A 168 -2.58 9.50 12.69
CA ASN A 168 -3.34 10.61 12.12
C ASN A 168 -4.13 11.35 13.21
N ALA A 169 -4.69 10.62 14.19
CA ALA A 169 -5.42 11.18 15.33
C ALA A 169 -4.59 12.13 16.20
N TRP A 170 -3.28 11.92 16.32
CA TRP A 170 -2.36 12.83 17.01
C TRP A 170 -2.50 14.28 16.51
N LYS A 171 -2.70 14.47 15.19
CA LYS A 171 -2.91 15.79 14.57
C LYS A 171 -4.38 16.14 14.35
N TYR A 172 -5.19 15.17 13.93
CA TYR A 172 -6.54 15.42 13.41
C TYR A 172 -7.66 14.93 14.34
N GLN A 173 -7.32 14.38 15.51
CA GLN A 173 -8.26 13.89 16.53
C GLN A 173 -9.34 12.99 15.89
N ALA A 174 -10.61 13.16 16.26
CA ALA A 174 -11.73 12.38 15.71
C ALA A 174 -11.90 12.50 14.19
N ARG A 175 -11.30 13.50 13.53
CA ARG A 175 -11.35 13.63 12.06
C ARG A 175 -10.50 12.56 11.35
N THR A 176 -9.61 11.88 12.08
CA THR A 176 -8.79 10.76 11.57
C THR A 176 -9.61 9.74 10.78
N TYR A 177 -10.84 9.46 11.20
CA TYR A 177 -11.68 8.45 10.53
C TYR A 177 -12.01 8.82 9.06
N ARG A 178 -12.10 10.11 8.75
CA ARG A 178 -12.27 10.57 7.37
C ARG A 178 -10.98 10.48 6.57
N HIS A 179 -9.86 10.86 7.20
CA HIS A 179 -8.55 10.81 6.58
C HIS A 179 -8.14 9.38 6.24
N PHE A 180 -8.50 8.41 7.09
CA PHE A 180 -8.29 6.99 6.79
C PHE A 180 -8.90 6.59 5.45
N GLY A 181 -10.15 6.99 5.17
CA GLY A 181 -10.80 6.70 3.89
C GLY A 181 -10.13 7.40 2.71
N TRP A 182 -9.77 8.68 2.85
CA TRP A 182 -9.12 9.45 1.79
C TRP A 182 -7.71 8.98 1.48
N ASP A 183 -6.89 8.78 2.51
CA ASP A 183 -5.49 8.37 2.40
C ASP A 183 -5.39 6.89 1.98
N ASN A 184 -6.36 6.05 2.34
CA ASN A 184 -6.45 4.70 1.77
C ASN A 184 -6.88 4.74 0.30
N GLY A 185 -7.76 5.66 -0.08
CA GLY A 185 -8.21 5.84 -1.46
C GLY A 185 -7.08 6.22 -2.42
N THR A 186 -6.17 7.11 -2.00
CA THR A 186 -4.99 7.48 -2.82
C THR A 186 -4.05 6.28 -3.01
N LEU A 187 -3.86 5.48 -1.96
CA LEU A 187 -3.06 4.26 -2.03
C LEU A 187 -3.69 3.23 -2.96
N LEU A 188 -5.00 2.99 -2.85
CA LEU A 188 -5.73 2.07 -3.71
C LEU A 188 -5.69 2.50 -5.18
N ALA A 189 -5.81 3.81 -5.45
CA ALA A 189 -5.68 4.33 -6.82
C ALA A 189 -4.30 4.02 -7.43
N ASN A 190 -3.22 4.19 -6.65
CA ASN A 190 -1.89 3.82 -7.09
C ASN A 190 -1.75 2.31 -7.31
N LEU A 191 -2.27 1.47 -6.40
CA LEU A 191 -2.26 0.01 -6.56
C LEU A 191 -2.96 -0.42 -7.86
N LEU A 192 -4.14 0.13 -8.13
CA LEU A 192 -4.91 -0.17 -9.34
C LEU A 192 -4.15 0.26 -10.60
N ALA A 193 -3.63 1.48 -10.64
CA ALA A 193 -2.87 1.99 -11.77
C ALA A 193 -1.62 1.14 -12.06
N VAL A 194 -0.87 0.76 -11.04
CA VAL A 194 0.33 -0.07 -11.17
C VAL A 194 -0.04 -1.50 -11.59
N SER A 195 -1.16 -2.03 -11.10
CA SER A 195 -1.66 -3.35 -11.49
C SER A 195 -2.09 -3.40 -12.97
N ALA A 196 -2.68 -2.30 -13.48
CA ALA A 196 -3.12 -2.19 -14.87
C ALA A 196 -1.94 -1.99 -15.83
N ALA A 197 -0.85 -1.37 -15.37
CA ALA A 197 0.32 -1.05 -16.19
C ALA A 197 1.13 -2.26 -16.69
N ARG A 198 0.59 -3.49 -16.73
CA ARG A 198 1.32 -4.69 -17.19
C ARG A 198 1.70 -4.56 -18.67
N PRO A 199 2.92 -4.93 -19.07
CA PRO A 199 3.31 -4.88 -20.46
C PRO A 199 2.47 -5.90 -21.22
N LYS A 200 1.71 -5.44 -22.22
CA LYS A 200 0.98 -6.34 -23.12
C LYS A 200 2.02 -7.16 -23.86
N SER A 201 1.94 -8.48 -23.80
CA SER A 201 2.80 -9.34 -24.62
C SER A 201 2.66 -8.88 -26.05
N CYS A 202 3.76 -8.50 -26.71
CA CYS A 202 3.75 -8.25 -28.14
C CYS A 202 3.29 -9.54 -28.83
N SER A 203 2.01 -9.60 -29.24
CA SER A 203 1.55 -10.56 -30.22
C SER A 203 2.20 -10.17 -31.54
N GLY A 204 3.42 -10.63 -31.76
CA GLY A 204 4.11 -10.47 -33.03
C GLY A 204 3.36 -11.26 -34.08
N SER A 205 2.53 -10.60 -34.89
CA SER A 205 2.15 -11.12 -36.19
C SER A 205 3.39 -11.05 -37.07
N TRP A 206 4.16 -12.14 -37.07
CA TRP A 206 5.25 -12.37 -38.01
C TRP A 206 4.62 -12.66 -39.37
N THR A 207 4.55 -11.65 -40.24
CA THR A 207 4.27 -11.86 -41.67
C THR A 207 5.60 -12.04 -42.40
N PRO A 208 5.85 -13.19 -43.05
CA PRO A 208 6.98 -13.31 -43.95
C PRO A 208 6.71 -12.45 -45.19
N ARG A 209 7.76 -11.77 -45.67
CA ARG A 209 7.81 -11.23 -47.04
C ARG A 209 8.04 -12.35 -48.03
#